data_AF-A0A8T7ITX0-F1
#
_entry.id   AF-A0A8T7ITX0-F1
#
_cell.length_a   1.000
_cell.length_b   1.000
_cell.length_c   1.000
_cell.angle_alpha   90.00
_cell.angle_beta   90.00
_cell.angle_gamma   90.00
#
_symmetry.space_group_name_H-M   'P 1'
#
loop_
_entity.id
_entity.type
_entity.pdbx_description
1 polymer ?
#
loop_
_entity_poly.entity_id
_entity_poly.type
_entity_poly.pdbx_seq_one_letter_code
_entity_poly.pdbx_strand_id
1 'polypeptide(L)'
;MNLYSITITCAAGLERHLKSELESLCPERSFNEQLGRITMDVDLREVYRVLTWSRVGSRVLLNLASVAVDDDQGMYDAVASVPWTEHFGPEHTFAVDFKGRASWLRNSQYGAFRVKDAIVDVFRDATGQRPNVDTETPSIRLFARLNKGRIDIGIDLSGPLHRRGYREGGGLAPIRETLAAALLMQLRWPELAKDGQSFYDPMCGTGTFVIEAAMMATDMAPGLLRASLGCEQWYGHSDVIAKEVLDEAKERFSNGQRSYLGTIVGSEVSNKALQA
;
A
#
# COMPACT_ATOMS: atom_id res chain seq x y z
N MET A 1 -14.22 14.85 -12.67
CA MET A 1 -13.03 14.61 -11.82
C MET A 1 -12.09 13.71 -12.58
N ASN A 2 -10.79 13.94 -12.51
CA ASN A 2 -9.81 13.04 -13.11
C ASN A 2 -9.81 11.72 -12.34
N LEU A 3 -9.77 10.61 -13.07
CA LEU A 3 -9.63 9.28 -12.50
C LEU A 3 -8.17 8.83 -12.60
N TYR A 4 -7.73 8.09 -11.59
CA TYR A 4 -6.43 7.47 -11.46
C TYR A 4 -6.60 5.97 -11.53
N SER A 5 -5.83 5.31 -12.40
CA SER A 5 -5.78 3.86 -12.42
C SER A 5 -4.83 3.37 -11.33
N ILE A 6 -5.36 2.68 -10.32
CA ILE A 6 -4.58 2.13 -9.22
C ILE A 6 -4.64 0.61 -9.18
N THR A 7 -3.56 -0.01 -8.71
CA THR A 7 -3.48 -1.44 -8.41
C THR A 7 -3.22 -1.63 -6.93
N ILE A 8 -4.13 -2.32 -6.23
CA ILE A 8 -3.95 -2.73 -4.85
C ILE A 8 -3.46 -4.18 -4.85
N THR A 9 -2.30 -4.42 -4.26
CA THR A 9 -1.72 -5.77 -4.14
C THR A 9 -2.13 -6.44 -2.83
N CYS A 10 -2.19 -7.76 -2.79
CA CYS A 10 -2.39 -8.54 -1.56
C CYS A 10 -1.61 -9.86 -1.61
N ALA A 11 -1.60 -10.60 -0.48
CA ALA A 11 -1.12 -11.97 -0.49
C ALA A 11 -2.05 -12.84 -1.34
N ALA A 12 -1.48 -13.78 -2.09
CA ALA A 12 -2.26 -14.70 -2.92
C ALA A 12 -3.27 -15.48 -2.06
N GLY A 13 -4.53 -15.53 -2.50
CA GLY A 13 -5.64 -16.12 -1.77
C GLY A 13 -6.48 -15.13 -0.96
N LEU A 14 -6.03 -13.88 -0.77
CA LEU A 14 -6.78 -12.83 -0.05
C LEU A 14 -7.52 -11.87 -0.99
N GLU A 15 -7.57 -12.15 -2.29
CA GLU A 15 -8.17 -11.26 -3.29
C GLU A 15 -9.65 -11.01 -3.00
N ARG A 16 -10.37 -12.04 -2.53
CA ARG A 16 -11.81 -11.90 -2.17
C ARG A 16 -12.02 -10.95 -0.99
N HIS A 17 -11.18 -11.05 0.05
CA HIS A 17 -11.24 -10.14 1.20
C HIS A 17 -10.89 -8.72 0.79
N LEU A 18 -9.85 -8.56 -0.04
CA LEU A 18 -9.48 -7.26 -0.59
C LEU A 18 -10.62 -6.67 -1.43
N LYS A 19 -11.28 -7.48 -2.27
CA LYS A 19 -12.40 -7.02 -3.10
C LYS A 19 -13.55 -6.52 -2.23
N SER A 20 -13.97 -7.30 -1.24
CA SER A 20 -15.07 -6.93 -0.35
C SER A 20 -14.78 -5.63 0.43
N GLU A 21 -13.52 -5.44 0.84
CA GLU A 21 -13.05 -4.19 1.43
C GLU A 21 -13.17 -3.03 0.43
N LEU A 22 -12.67 -3.19 -0.80
CA LEU A 22 -12.70 -2.16 -1.82
C LEU A 22 -14.12 -1.82 -2.29
N GLU A 23 -15.04 -2.78 -2.36
CA GLU A 23 -16.47 -2.55 -2.61
C GLU A 23 -17.10 -1.67 -1.52
N SER A 24 -16.64 -1.79 -0.27
CA SER A 24 -17.11 -0.94 0.83
C SER A 24 -16.50 0.46 0.80
N LEU A 25 -15.24 0.57 0.36
CA LEU A 25 -14.51 1.85 0.28
C LEU A 25 -14.87 2.67 -0.95
N CYS A 26 -15.17 2.00 -2.07
CA CYS A 26 -15.36 2.56 -3.40
C CYS A 26 -16.55 1.88 -4.11
N PRO A 27 -17.79 2.03 -3.59
CA PRO A 27 -18.95 1.21 -3.99
C PRO A 27 -19.39 1.37 -5.44
N GLU A 28 -19.05 2.49 -6.08
CA GLU A 28 -19.45 2.80 -7.46
C GLU A 28 -18.40 2.41 -8.51
N ARG A 29 -17.32 1.75 -8.10
CA ARG A 29 -16.19 1.43 -8.98
C ARG A 29 -16.24 0.00 -9.49
N SER A 30 -15.63 -0.20 -10.66
CA SER A 30 -15.39 -1.52 -11.22
C SER A 30 -14.05 -2.05 -10.74
N PHE A 31 -13.99 -3.36 -10.53
CA PHE A 31 -12.81 -4.05 -9.99
C PHE A 31 -12.33 -5.10 -10.98
N ASN A 32 -11.09 -4.98 -11.43
CA ASN A 32 -10.42 -5.99 -12.25
C ASN A 32 -9.55 -6.87 -11.35
N GLU A 33 -10.07 -8.04 -10.99
CA GLU A 33 -9.40 -9.00 -10.12
C GLU A 33 -8.39 -9.86 -10.89
N GLN A 34 -7.19 -9.96 -10.32
CA GLN A 34 -6.15 -10.87 -10.80
C GLN A 34 -5.46 -11.52 -9.59
N LEU A 35 -4.68 -12.58 -9.82
CA LEU A 35 -3.96 -13.24 -8.74
C LEU A 35 -3.04 -12.24 -7.99
N GLY A 36 -3.30 -12.08 -6.70
CA GLY A 36 -2.59 -11.20 -5.76
C GLY A 36 -2.80 -9.70 -5.97
N ARG A 37 -3.79 -9.26 -6.75
CA ARG A 37 -4.05 -7.83 -7.00
C ARG A 37 -5.46 -7.52 -7.51
N ILE A 38 -5.91 -6.29 -7.27
CA ILE A 38 -7.11 -5.72 -7.87
C ILE A 38 -6.74 -4.38 -8.48
N THR A 39 -7.13 -4.15 -9.73
CA THR A 39 -6.95 -2.88 -10.43
C THR A 39 -8.31 -2.19 -10.58
N MET A 40 -8.35 -0.88 -10.36
CA MET A 40 -9.55 -0.05 -10.44
C MET A 40 -9.20 1.39 -10.80
N ASP A 41 -10.18 2.11 -11.34
CA ASP A 41 -10.05 3.54 -11.61
C ASP A 41 -10.84 4.33 -10.55
N VAL A 42 -10.19 5.30 -9.92
CA VAL A 42 -10.71 6.02 -8.75
C VAL A 42 -10.41 7.50 -8.83
N ASP A 43 -11.20 8.33 -8.16
CA ASP A 43 -10.79 9.72 -7.92
C ASP A 43 -9.75 9.82 -6.80
N LEU A 44 -9.19 11.01 -6.62
CA LEU A 44 -8.13 11.24 -5.63
C LEU A 44 -8.61 11.02 -4.18
N ARG A 45 -9.88 11.33 -3.86
CA ARG A 45 -10.42 11.08 -2.51
C ARG A 45 -10.48 9.59 -2.23
N GLU A 46 -10.92 8.80 -3.21
CA GLU A 46 -10.95 7.34 -3.11
C GLU A 46 -9.55 6.73 -2.99
N VAL A 47 -8.53 7.27 -3.68
CA VAL A 47 -7.12 6.88 -3.44
C VAL A 47 -6.77 7.02 -1.96
N TYR A 48 -7.05 8.18 -1.35
CA TYR A 48 -6.79 8.38 0.07
C TYR A 48 -7.63 7.47 0.97
N ARG A 49 -8.87 7.16 0.59
CA ARG A 49 -9.70 6.20 1.33
C ARG A 49 -9.04 4.83 1.33
N VAL A 50 -8.57 4.34 0.20
CA VAL A 50 -7.86 3.04 0.12
C VAL A 50 -6.57 3.07 0.92
N LEU A 51 -5.75 4.12 0.80
CA LEU A 51 -4.50 4.28 1.57
C LEU A 51 -4.73 4.28 3.08
N THR A 52 -5.81 4.91 3.53
CA THR A 52 -6.14 5.07 4.95
C THR A 52 -6.81 3.83 5.53
N TRP A 53 -7.75 3.23 4.78
CA TRP A 53 -8.67 2.23 5.31
C TRP A 53 -8.35 0.78 4.94
N SER A 54 -7.48 0.53 3.95
CA SER A 54 -7.20 -0.84 3.53
C SER A 54 -6.40 -1.63 4.58
N ARG A 55 -7.03 -2.67 5.12
CA ARG A 55 -6.45 -3.62 6.06
C ARG A 55 -5.83 -4.80 5.35
N VAL A 56 -6.41 -5.26 4.24
CA VAL A 56 -5.93 -6.45 3.51
C VAL A 56 -4.87 -6.10 2.46
N GLY A 57 -4.93 -4.89 1.91
CA GLY A 57 -3.99 -4.38 0.93
C GLY A 57 -2.55 -4.40 1.46
N SER A 58 -1.62 -4.83 0.61
CA SER A 58 -0.18 -4.83 0.86
C SER A 58 0.49 -3.54 0.40
N ARG A 59 0.08 -3.04 -0.78
CA ARG A 59 0.52 -1.77 -1.39
C ARG A 59 -0.55 -1.24 -2.34
N VAL A 60 -0.65 0.08 -2.46
CA VAL A 60 -1.46 0.83 -3.44
C VAL A 60 -0.53 1.47 -4.45
N LEU A 61 -0.67 1.07 -5.71
CA LEU A 61 0.22 1.45 -6.79
C LEU A 61 -0.54 2.30 -7.82
N LEU A 62 -0.06 3.50 -8.12
CA LEU A 62 -0.54 4.30 -9.25
C LEU A 62 0.04 3.74 -10.55
N ASN A 63 -0.80 3.28 -11.47
CA ASN A 63 -0.37 2.77 -12.76
C ASN A 63 -0.16 3.94 -13.73
N LEU A 64 1.06 4.12 -14.23
CA LEU A 64 1.38 5.19 -15.19
C LEU A 64 1.45 4.67 -16.63
N ALA A 65 2.00 3.48 -16.82
CA ALA A 65 2.08 2.86 -18.14
C ALA A 65 2.06 1.33 -18.03
N SER A 66 1.49 0.68 -19.06
CA SER A 66 1.64 -0.75 -19.30
C SER A 66 1.93 -0.97 -20.77
N VAL A 67 3.15 -1.37 -21.11
CA VAL A 67 3.66 -1.38 -22.50
C VAL A 67 4.24 -2.75 -22.83
N ALA A 68 4.02 -3.24 -24.05
CA ALA A 68 4.67 -4.45 -24.54
C ALA A 68 6.15 -4.16 -24.84
N VAL A 69 7.04 -5.05 -24.41
CA VAL A 69 8.49 -4.90 -24.55
C VAL A 69 9.13 -6.23 -24.89
N ASP A 70 9.92 -6.24 -25.97
CA ASP A 70 10.54 -7.45 -26.52
C ASP A 70 12.06 -7.50 -26.30
N ASP A 71 12.67 -6.37 -25.91
CA ASP A 71 14.09 -6.26 -25.63
C ASP A 71 14.40 -5.15 -24.58
N ASP A 72 15.69 -5.01 -24.28
CA ASP A 72 16.20 -4.04 -23.30
C ASP A 72 16.05 -2.57 -23.75
N GLN A 73 16.03 -2.29 -25.06
CA GLN A 73 15.84 -0.94 -25.56
C GLN A 73 14.37 -0.54 -25.52
N GLY A 74 13.45 -1.42 -25.93
CA GLY A 74 12.01 -1.21 -25.81
C GLY A 74 11.57 -1.01 -24.36
N MET A 75 12.21 -1.68 -23.39
CA MET A 75 12.00 -1.39 -21.97
C MET A 75 12.43 0.02 -21.60
N TYR A 76 13.61 0.44 -22.05
CA TYR A 76 14.13 1.78 -21.80
C TYR A 76 13.21 2.85 -22.39
N ASP A 77 12.83 2.70 -23.66
CA ASP A 77 11.96 3.64 -24.38
C ASP A 77 10.56 3.70 -23.74
N ALA A 78 10.02 2.56 -23.31
CA ALA A 78 8.74 2.52 -22.59
C ALA A 78 8.81 3.31 -21.27
N VAL A 79 9.89 3.17 -20.50
CA VAL A 79 10.11 3.96 -19.28
C VAL A 79 10.27 5.44 -19.61
N ALA A 80 11.07 5.79 -20.62
CA ALA A 80 11.32 7.17 -21.00
C ALA A 80 10.06 7.88 -21.53
N SER A 81 9.09 7.12 -22.05
CA SER A 81 7.83 7.66 -22.59
C SER A 81 6.85 8.18 -21.52
N VAL A 82 7.03 7.80 -20.25
CA VAL A 82 6.20 8.29 -19.14
C VAL A 82 6.52 9.77 -18.87
N PRO A 83 5.52 10.65 -18.68
CA PRO A 83 5.73 12.07 -18.41
C PRO A 83 6.19 12.31 -16.96
N TRP A 84 7.41 11.86 -16.61
CA TRP A 84 7.93 11.87 -15.24
C TRP A 84 7.93 13.26 -14.58
N THR A 85 8.14 14.31 -15.36
CA THR A 85 8.14 15.72 -14.91
C THR A 85 6.76 16.20 -14.42
N GLU A 86 5.67 15.49 -14.76
CA GLU A 86 4.33 15.76 -14.23
C GLU A 86 4.10 15.11 -12.85
N HIS A 87 5.03 14.26 -12.40
CA HIS A 87 4.86 13.48 -11.16
C HIS A 87 5.82 13.88 -10.04
N PHE A 88 7.04 14.28 -10.37
CA PHE A 88 8.01 14.82 -9.43
C PHE A 88 9.11 15.59 -10.16
N GLY A 89 9.93 16.31 -9.41
CA GLY A 89 11.04 17.14 -9.93
C GLY A 89 12.44 16.65 -9.50
N PRO A 90 13.51 17.22 -10.09
CA PRO A 90 14.91 16.86 -9.82
C PRO A 90 15.37 17.13 -8.37
N GLU A 91 14.62 17.93 -7.60
CA GLU A 91 14.82 18.15 -6.18
C GLU A 91 14.47 16.93 -5.30
N HIS A 92 13.70 15.98 -5.83
CA HIS A 92 13.28 14.78 -5.11
C HIS A 92 14.32 13.67 -5.23
N THR A 93 14.35 12.80 -4.21
CA THR A 93 15.03 11.50 -4.33
C THR A 93 14.03 10.42 -4.79
N PHE A 94 14.52 9.40 -5.50
CA PHE A 94 13.68 8.27 -5.89
C PHE A 94 14.35 6.92 -5.75
N ALA A 95 13.54 5.86 -5.69
CA ALA A 95 13.99 4.47 -5.77
C ALA A 95 13.12 3.68 -6.74
N VAL A 96 13.69 2.66 -7.37
CA VAL A 96 12.97 1.76 -8.29
C VAL A 96 12.94 0.34 -7.73
N ASP A 97 11.74 -0.13 -7.41
CA ASP A 97 11.45 -1.52 -7.09
C ASP A 97 11.14 -2.29 -8.38
N PHE A 98 12.15 -2.90 -8.99
CA PHE A 98 11.98 -3.72 -10.20
C PHE A 98 11.70 -5.19 -9.87
N LYS A 99 10.68 -5.78 -10.52
CA LYS A 99 10.42 -7.22 -10.48
C LYS A 99 10.14 -7.77 -11.86
N GLY A 100 10.86 -8.80 -12.26
CA GLY A 100 10.58 -9.48 -13.51
C GLY A 100 11.79 -10.21 -14.05
N ARG A 101 11.54 -10.99 -15.10
CA ARG A 101 12.53 -11.77 -15.83
C ARG A 101 12.14 -11.80 -17.30
N ALA A 102 13.14 -11.75 -18.16
CA ALA A 102 13.02 -12.00 -19.59
C ALA A 102 14.32 -12.62 -20.07
N SER A 103 14.33 -13.24 -21.25
CA SER A 103 15.52 -13.84 -21.84
C SER A 103 16.64 -12.83 -22.08
N TRP A 104 16.29 -11.61 -22.47
CA TRP A 104 17.19 -10.48 -22.67
C TRP A 104 17.54 -9.74 -21.38
N LEU A 105 16.83 -10.00 -20.27
CA LEU A 105 17.08 -9.35 -18.99
C LEU A 105 17.97 -10.23 -18.10
N ARG A 106 19.19 -9.78 -17.85
CA ARG A 106 20.18 -10.54 -17.06
C ARG A 106 19.70 -10.86 -15.65
N ASN A 107 19.24 -9.86 -14.90
CA ASN A 107 18.65 -10.01 -13.58
C ASN A 107 17.80 -8.79 -13.21
N SER A 108 17.04 -8.88 -12.12
CA SER A 108 16.14 -7.81 -11.68
C SER A 108 16.89 -6.53 -11.23
N GLN A 109 18.12 -6.66 -10.74
CA GLN A 109 18.93 -5.49 -10.35
C GLN A 109 19.36 -4.68 -11.58
N TYR A 110 19.75 -5.36 -12.66
CA TYR A 110 20.02 -4.75 -13.96
C TYR A 110 18.78 -4.03 -14.51
N GLY A 111 17.60 -4.66 -14.41
CA GLY A 111 16.33 -4.00 -14.77
C GLY A 111 16.08 -2.73 -13.97
N ALA A 112 16.31 -2.74 -12.65
CA ALA A 112 16.19 -1.55 -11.82
C ALA A 112 17.14 -0.42 -12.25
N PHE A 113 18.40 -0.75 -12.59
CA PHE A 113 19.35 0.23 -13.10
C PHE A 113 18.92 0.82 -14.45
N ARG A 114 18.45 -0.01 -15.39
CA ARG A 114 17.98 0.45 -16.70
C ARG A 114 16.78 1.39 -16.58
N VAL A 115 15.81 1.06 -15.73
CA VAL A 115 14.65 1.95 -15.45
C VAL A 115 15.12 3.27 -14.83
N LYS A 116 16.04 3.22 -13.85
CA LYS A 116 16.59 4.41 -13.21
C LYS A 116 17.30 5.31 -14.23
N ASP A 117 18.12 4.74 -15.10
CA ASP A 117 18.88 5.51 -16.10
C ASP A 117 17.92 6.21 -17.07
N ALA A 118 16.88 5.52 -17.57
CA ALA A 118 15.86 6.11 -18.42
C ALA A 118 15.15 7.31 -17.77
N ILE A 119 14.79 7.19 -16.48
CA ILE A 119 14.15 8.29 -15.74
C ILE A 119 15.10 9.48 -15.58
N VAL A 120 16.36 9.21 -15.21
CA VAL A 120 17.37 10.26 -15.03
C VAL A 120 17.61 11.02 -16.33
N ASP A 121 17.67 10.32 -17.46
CA ASP A 121 17.89 10.96 -18.76
C ASP A 121 16.67 11.79 -19.19
N VAL A 122 15.43 11.36 -18.91
CA VAL A 122 14.23 12.20 -19.11
C VAL A 122 14.34 13.53 -18.34
N PHE A 123 14.74 13.50 -17.07
CA PHE A 123 14.92 14.73 -16.30
C PHE A 123 16.08 15.59 -16.82
N ARG A 124 17.20 14.96 -17.20
CA ARG A 124 18.36 15.67 -17.73
C ARG A 124 18.00 16.39 -19.02
N ASP A 125 17.29 15.72 -19.92
CA ASP A 125 16.93 16.27 -21.22
C ASP A 125 15.87 17.38 -21.09
N ALA A 126 14.91 17.22 -20.15
CA ALA A 126 13.86 18.21 -19.93
C ALA A 126 14.30 19.44 -19.11
N THR A 127 15.22 19.27 -18.15
CA THR A 127 15.52 20.31 -17.13
C THR A 127 17.01 20.65 -16.98
N GLY A 128 17.91 19.87 -17.59
CA GLY A 128 19.36 19.97 -17.37
C GLY A 128 19.83 19.43 -16.01
N GLN A 129 18.92 18.97 -15.15
CA GLN A 129 19.21 18.45 -13.81
C GLN A 129 18.85 16.97 -13.71
N ARG A 130 19.38 16.29 -12.68
CA ARG A 130 19.03 14.89 -12.40
C ARG A 130 18.52 14.73 -10.97
N PRO A 131 17.45 13.95 -10.73
CA PRO A 131 17.10 13.52 -9.39
C PRO A 131 18.15 12.56 -8.84
N ASN A 132 18.31 12.57 -7.52
CA ASN A 132 19.20 11.64 -6.83
C ASN A 132 18.47 10.34 -6.46
N VAL A 133 19.22 9.24 -6.28
CA VAL A 133 18.66 7.97 -5.82
C VAL A 133 18.92 7.79 -4.34
N ASP A 134 17.86 7.53 -3.58
CA ASP A 134 17.91 7.09 -2.19
C ASP A 134 17.09 5.81 -2.06
N THR A 135 17.74 4.68 -1.77
CA THR A 135 17.07 3.38 -1.65
C THR A 135 16.44 3.15 -0.28
N GLU A 136 16.83 3.92 0.74
CA GLU A 136 16.37 3.75 2.11
C GLU A 136 15.12 4.62 2.36
N THR A 137 15.22 5.91 2.06
CA THR A 137 14.18 6.92 2.33
C THR A 137 13.87 7.79 1.11
N PRO A 138 13.48 7.19 -0.04
CA PRO A 138 13.15 7.97 -1.22
C PRO A 138 11.94 8.88 -1.00
N SER A 139 11.98 10.09 -1.55
CA SER A 139 10.79 10.93 -1.70
C SER A 139 9.74 10.24 -2.58
N ILE A 140 10.18 9.60 -3.67
CA ILE A 140 9.32 8.92 -4.64
C ILE A 140 9.73 7.46 -4.78
N ARG A 141 8.83 6.54 -4.47
CA ARG A 141 9.05 5.10 -4.73
C ARG A 141 8.35 4.69 -6.01
N LEU A 142 9.12 4.18 -6.96
CA LEU A 142 8.62 3.71 -8.24
C LEU A 142 8.62 2.19 -8.27
N PHE A 143 7.70 1.61 -9.02
CA PHE A 143 7.72 0.19 -9.34
C PHE A 143 7.80 -0.02 -10.84
N ALA A 144 8.48 -1.09 -11.23
CA ALA A 144 8.51 -1.58 -12.59
C ALA A 144 8.37 -3.10 -12.55
N ARG A 145 7.28 -3.63 -13.13
CA ARG A 145 7.00 -5.06 -13.18
C ARG A 145 7.02 -5.56 -14.61
N LEU A 146 8.01 -6.39 -14.95
CA LEU A 146 8.06 -7.10 -16.22
C LEU A 146 7.43 -8.49 -16.08
N ASN A 147 6.36 -8.73 -16.84
CA ASN A 147 5.63 -10.00 -16.84
C ASN A 147 5.12 -10.32 -18.25
N LYS A 148 5.49 -11.51 -18.77
CA LYS A 148 5.02 -12.01 -20.08
C LYS A 148 5.16 -10.99 -21.22
N GLY A 149 6.33 -10.35 -21.33
CA GLY A 149 6.61 -9.38 -22.40
C GLY A 149 5.88 -8.04 -22.25
N ARG A 150 5.31 -7.73 -21.08
CA ARG A 150 4.78 -6.41 -20.74
C ARG A 150 5.44 -5.85 -19.50
N ILE A 151 5.77 -4.55 -19.55
CA ILE A 151 6.24 -3.81 -18.39
C ILE A 151 5.13 -2.89 -17.88
N ASP A 152 4.77 -3.08 -16.61
CA ASP A 152 3.90 -2.17 -15.86
C ASP A 152 4.79 -1.21 -15.05
N ILE A 153 4.56 0.08 -15.16
CA ILE A 153 5.38 1.14 -14.56
C ILE A 153 4.48 2.07 -13.78
N GLY A 154 4.93 2.49 -12.60
CA GLY A 154 4.20 3.50 -11.83
C GLY A 154 4.80 3.87 -10.49
N ILE A 155 3.98 4.49 -9.65
CA ILE A 155 4.38 5.03 -8.34
C ILE A 155 3.74 4.18 -7.23
N ASP A 156 4.51 3.81 -6.23
CA ASP A 156 3.96 3.26 -4.99
C ASP A 156 3.51 4.41 -4.08
N LEU A 157 2.20 4.57 -3.95
CA LEU A 157 1.58 5.64 -3.17
C LEU A 157 1.55 5.35 -1.66
N SER A 158 1.96 4.14 -1.26
CA SER A 158 1.68 3.60 0.07
C SER A 158 2.91 3.11 0.83
N GLY A 159 3.91 2.58 0.13
CA GLY A 159 4.85 1.66 0.75
C GLY A 159 4.14 0.43 1.36
N PRO A 160 4.79 -0.32 2.26
CA PRO A 160 4.18 -1.50 2.86
C PRO A 160 3.04 -1.12 3.81
N LEU A 161 1.79 -1.45 3.45
CA LEU A 161 0.62 -1.14 4.27
C LEU A 161 0.58 -1.90 5.60
N HIS A 162 1.07 -3.15 5.65
CA HIS A 162 1.13 -3.94 6.90
C HIS A 162 1.85 -3.22 8.05
N ARG A 163 2.78 -2.30 7.75
CA ARG A 163 3.37 -1.43 8.76
C ARG A 163 2.35 -0.35 9.15
N ARG A 164 1.58 -0.61 10.21
CA ARG A 164 0.53 0.30 10.70
C ARG A 164 1.05 1.47 11.52
N GLY A 165 2.28 1.36 12.05
CA GLY A 165 2.90 2.39 12.90
C GLY A 165 2.89 2.07 14.39
N TYR A 166 2.18 1.04 14.85
CA TYR A 166 2.16 0.65 16.27
C TYR A 166 3.34 -0.22 16.70
N ARG A 167 4.14 -0.75 15.76
CA ARG A 167 5.24 -1.67 16.05
C ARG A 167 6.57 -0.98 15.80
N GLU A 168 7.37 -0.83 16.85
CA GLU A 168 8.70 -0.20 16.79
C GLU A 168 9.82 -1.21 16.43
N GLY A 169 9.59 -2.52 16.60
CA GLY A 169 10.60 -3.55 16.35
C GLY A 169 10.04 -4.91 15.91
N GLY A 170 10.82 -5.66 15.12
CA GLY A 170 10.47 -7.01 14.67
C GLY A 170 10.78 -8.06 15.74
N GLY A 171 9.76 -8.62 16.37
CA GLY A 171 9.88 -9.85 17.15
C GLY A 171 10.23 -11.07 16.28
N LEU A 172 10.40 -12.24 16.91
CA LEU A 172 10.62 -13.50 16.20
C LEU A 172 9.34 -13.90 15.44
N ALA A 173 9.33 -13.62 14.13
CA ALA A 173 8.33 -14.07 13.15
C ALA A 173 6.84 -13.79 13.49
N PRO A 174 6.45 -12.54 13.80
CA PRO A 174 5.03 -12.21 13.95
C PRO A 174 4.28 -12.40 12.62
N ILE A 175 3.02 -12.82 12.71
CA ILE A 175 2.11 -12.81 11.56
C ILE A 175 2.01 -11.39 10.98
N ARG A 176 1.92 -11.28 9.65
CA ARG A 176 1.68 -9.98 9.01
C ARG A 176 0.32 -9.44 9.42
N GLU A 177 0.29 -8.15 9.72
CA GLU A 177 -0.90 -7.39 10.11
C GLU A 177 -2.02 -7.52 9.07
N THR A 178 -1.67 -7.49 7.77
CA THR A 178 -2.64 -7.69 6.68
C THR A 178 -3.26 -9.10 6.67
N LEU A 179 -2.50 -10.13 7.04
CA LEU A 179 -3.00 -11.50 7.12
C LEU A 179 -3.85 -11.70 8.38
N ALA A 180 -3.43 -11.14 9.52
CA ALA A 180 -4.22 -11.15 10.75
C ALA A 180 -5.59 -10.49 10.54
N ALA A 181 -5.61 -9.31 9.90
CA ALA A 181 -6.85 -8.64 9.54
C ALA A 181 -7.74 -9.48 8.63
N ALA A 182 -7.19 -10.10 7.58
CA ALA A 182 -7.97 -10.96 6.69
C ALA A 182 -8.59 -12.16 7.41
N LEU A 183 -7.86 -12.77 8.37
CA LEU A 183 -8.38 -13.86 9.18
C LEU A 183 -9.50 -13.39 10.14
N LEU A 184 -9.36 -12.22 10.75
CA LEU A 184 -10.43 -11.64 11.58
C LEU A 184 -11.68 -11.33 10.75
N MET A 185 -11.52 -10.82 9.52
CA MET A 185 -12.63 -10.63 8.58
C MET A 185 -13.27 -11.97 8.20
N GLN A 186 -12.48 -13.02 7.97
CA GLN A 186 -12.99 -14.37 7.70
C GLN A 186 -13.82 -14.92 8.88
N LEU A 187 -13.45 -14.58 10.11
CA LEU A 187 -14.19 -14.92 11.33
C LEU A 187 -15.38 -13.99 11.59
N ARG A 188 -15.65 -13.03 10.70
CA ARG A 188 -16.71 -12.01 10.86
C ARG A 188 -16.55 -11.18 12.14
N TRP A 189 -15.30 -10.98 12.57
CA TRP A 189 -15.00 -10.20 13.77
C TRP A 189 -15.56 -8.77 13.70
N PRO A 190 -15.48 -8.02 12.58
CA PRO A 190 -16.04 -6.67 12.51
C PRO A 190 -17.54 -6.62 12.83
N GLU A 191 -18.32 -7.62 12.39
CA GLU A 191 -19.74 -7.71 12.71
C GLU A 191 -19.97 -8.08 14.17
N LEU A 192 -19.25 -9.09 14.67
CA LEU A 192 -19.35 -9.52 16.08
C LEU A 192 -18.99 -8.40 17.06
N ALA A 193 -17.97 -7.59 16.73
CA ALA A 193 -17.56 -6.45 17.55
C ALA A 193 -18.62 -5.35 17.59
N LYS A 194 -19.31 -5.09 16.46
CA LYS A 194 -20.45 -4.16 16.42
C LYS A 194 -21.62 -4.63 17.30
N ASP A 195 -21.79 -5.94 17.43
CA ASP A 195 -22.78 -6.55 18.34
C ASP A 195 -22.31 -6.57 19.81
N GLY A 196 -21.15 -5.97 20.13
CA GLY A 196 -20.62 -5.85 21.49
C GLY A 196 -19.93 -7.11 22.01
N GLN A 197 -19.59 -8.06 21.14
CA GLN A 197 -18.86 -9.28 21.53
C GLN A 197 -17.43 -8.96 21.99
N SER A 198 -16.90 -9.82 22.86
CA SER A 198 -15.51 -9.75 23.33
C SER A 198 -14.58 -10.63 22.48
N PHE A 199 -13.29 -10.27 22.44
CA PHE A 199 -12.24 -11.04 21.77
C PHE A 199 -11.23 -11.58 22.79
N TYR A 200 -10.83 -12.84 22.61
CA TYR A 200 -9.77 -13.45 23.41
C TYR A 200 -8.80 -14.25 22.53
N ASP A 201 -7.52 -13.91 22.60
CA ASP A 201 -6.42 -14.68 22.01
C ASP A 201 -5.56 -15.29 23.14
N PRO A 202 -5.62 -16.63 23.37
CA PRO A 202 -4.92 -17.28 24.47
C PRO A 202 -3.41 -17.50 24.24
N MET A 203 -2.90 -17.21 23.04
CA MET A 203 -1.50 -17.35 22.66
C MET A 203 -1.10 -16.19 21.75
N CYS A 204 -1.28 -14.97 22.25
CA CYS A 204 -1.28 -13.77 21.42
C CYS A 204 0.11 -13.36 20.90
N GLY A 205 1.19 -13.96 21.40
CA GLY A 205 2.54 -13.56 21.06
C GLY A 205 2.76 -12.06 21.31
N THR A 206 3.13 -11.32 20.27
CA THR A 206 3.27 -9.84 20.30
C THR A 206 1.94 -9.11 20.03
N GLY A 207 0.79 -9.76 20.26
CA GLY A 207 -0.53 -9.15 20.21
C GLY A 207 -1.08 -8.79 18.82
N THR A 208 -0.56 -9.31 17.70
CA THR A 208 -1.00 -8.86 16.35
C THR A 208 -2.51 -9.01 16.15
N PHE A 209 -3.10 -10.15 16.50
CA PHE A 209 -4.55 -10.34 16.41
C PHE A 209 -5.32 -9.45 17.39
N VAL A 210 -4.81 -9.28 18.61
CA VAL A 210 -5.42 -8.45 19.65
C VAL A 210 -5.50 -6.99 19.19
N ILE A 211 -4.42 -6.46 18.62
CA ILE A 211 -4.33 -5.08 18.13
C ILE A 211 -5.24 -4.89 16.91
N GLU A 212 -5.16 -5.77 15.90
CA GLU A 212 -6.03 -5.66 14.71
C GLU A 212 -7.52 -5.81 15.09
N ALA A 213 -7.84 -6.69 16.05
CA ALA A 213 -9.19 -6.86 16.57
C ALA A 213 -9.68 -5.58 17.26
N ALA A 214 -8.84 -4.93 18.07
CA ALA A 214 -9.16 -3.66 18.71
C ALA A 214 -9.37 -2.53 17.71
N MET A 215 -8.51 -2.45 16.70
CA MET A 215 -8.66 -1.46 15.63
C MET A 215 -9.95 -1.67 14.83
N MET A 216 -10.35 -2.91 14.56
CA MET A 216 -11.63 -3.20 13.90
C MET A 216 -12.83 -2.87 14.79
N ALA A 217 -12.78 -3.24 16.07
CA ALA A 217 -13.86 -3.03 17.03
C ALA A 217 -14.14 -1.55 17.31
N THR A 218 -13.08 -0.73 17.28
CA THR A 218 -13.17 0.73 17.51
C THR A 218 -13.24 1.53 16.21
N ASP A 219 -13.48 0.88 15.07
CA ASP A 219 -13.53 1.51 13.74
C ASP A 219 -12.29 2.40 13.42
N MET A 220 -11.14 2.01 13.94
CA MET A 220 -9.88 2.70 13.72
C MET A 220 -9.28 2.32 12.37
N ALA A 221 -9.06 3.30 11.50
CA ALA A 221 -8.42 3.06 10.22
C ALA A 221 -6.96 2.54 10.39
N PRO A 222 -6.54 1.49 9.65
CA PRO A 222 -5.19 0.93 9.72
C PRO A 222 -4.09 1.95 9.39
N GLY A 223 -4.40 2.96 8.57
CA GLY A 223 -3.46 4.01 8.19
C GLY A 223 -3.27 5.11 9.22
N LEU A 224 -4.08 5.17 10.29
CA LEU A 224 -4.17 6.34 11.16
C LEU A 224 -2.91 6.59 12.01
N LEU A 225 -2.18 5.54 12.36
CA LEU A 225 -0.94 5.63 13.16
C LEU A 225 0.33 5.73 12.29
N ARG A 226 0.19 5.70 10.98
CA ARG A 226 1.35 5.78 10.09
C ARG A 226 1.91 7.19 10.11
N ALA A 227 3.24 7.29 10.15
CA ALA A 227 3.93 8.58 10.05
C ALA A 227 3.73 9.26 8.69
N SER A 228 3.40 8.48 7.65
CA SER A 228 3.20 8.96 6.28
C SER A 228 2.29 7.99 5.50
N LEU A 229 1.51 8.55 4.57
CA LEU A 229 0.72 7.83 3.57
C LEU A 229 1.63 7.21 2.50
N GLY A 230 2.70 7.89 2.09
CA GLY A 230 3.69 7.43 1.11
C GLY A 230 3.64 8.17 -0.23
N CYS A 231 2.68 9.07 -0.41
CA CYS A 231 2.47 9.83 -1.65
C CYS A 231 2.64 11.34 -1.49
N GLU A 232 3.05 11.83 -0.32
CA GLU A 232 3.07 13.27 0.01
C GLU A 232 4.01 14.09 -0.86
N GLN A 233 5.00 13.45 -1.50
CA GLN A 233 5.97 14.10 -2.40
C GLN A 233 5.56 13.99 -3.88
N TRP A 234 4.53 13.20 -4.20
CA TRP A 234 4.03 13.08 -5.57
C TRP A 234 3.22 14.34 -5.92
N TYR A 235 3.49 14.96 -7.07
CA TYR A 235 2.83 16.20 -7.48
C TYR A 235 1.30 16.10 -7.64
N GLY A 236 0.76 14.89 -7.83
CA GLY A 236 -0.70 14.68 -7.86
C GLY A 236 -1.36 14.61 -6.47
N HIS A 237 -0.57 14.71 -5.39
CA HIS A 237 -1.07 14.74 -4.02
C HIS A 237 -1.78 16.05 -3.68
N SER A 238 -2.85 15.95 -2.89
CA SER A 238 -3.60 17.05 -2.31
C SER A 238 -3.67 16.91 -0.79
N ASP A 239 -2.96 17.78 -0.07
CA ASP A 239 -3.00 17.84 1.40
C ASP A 239 -4.41 18.08 1.93
N VAL A 240 -5.22 18.85 1.21
CA VAL A 240 -6.60 19.18 1.61
C VAL A 240 -7.45 17.92 1.65
N ILE A 241 -7.49 17.15 0.55
CA ILE A 241 -8.32 15.95 0.47
C ILE A 241 -7.78 14.85 1.40
N ALA A 242 -6.45 14.69 1.49
CA ALA A 242 -5.83 13.74 2.39
C ALA A 242 -6.22 14.03 3.85
N LYS A 243 -6.15 15.29 4.26
CA LYS A 243 -6.52 15.73 5.61
C LYS A 243 -7.99 15.46 5.91
N GLU A 244 -8.90 15.74 4.97
CA GLU A 244 -10.33 15.47 5.14
C GLU A 244 -10.61 13.98 5.40
N VAL A 245 -9.97 13.08 4.65
CA VAL A 245 -10.13 11.63 4.84
C VAL A 245 -9.52 11.16 6.18
N LEU A 246 -8.39 11.74 6.58
CA LEU A 246 -7.76 11.44 7.87
C LEU A 246 -8.58 11.95 9.05
N ASP A 247 -9.19 13.13 8.94
CA ASP A 247 -10.02 13.71 9.99
C ASP A 247 -11.34 12.93 10.14
N GLU A 248 -11.95 12.47 9.04
CA GLU A 248 -13.06 11.49 9.06
C GLU A 248 -12.66 10.20 9.82
N ALA A 249 -11.46 9.67 9.53
CA ALA A 249 -10.97 8.47 10.21
C ALA A 249 -10.74 8.67 11.72
N LYS A 250 -10.26 9.84 12.15
CA LYS A 250 -10.13 10.18 13.58
C LYS A 250 -11.48 10.29 14.26
N GLU A 251 -12.46 10.88 13.61
CA GLU A 251 -13.82 11.00 14.14
C GLU A 251 -14.45 9.60 14.31
N ARG A 252 -14.36 8.75 13.28
CA ARG A 252 -14.83 7.36 13.33
C ARG A 252 -14.18 6.57 14.47
N PHE A 253 -12.86 6.68 14.61
CA PHE A 253 -12.15 6.05 15.73
C PHE A 253 -12.63 6.56 17.10
N SER A 254 -12.77 7.88 17.25
CA SER A 254 -13.23 8.50 18.51
C SER A 254 -14.64 8.04 18.90
N ASN A 255 -15.52 7.87 17.91
CA ASN A 255 -16.86 7.35 18.12
C ASN A 255 -16.82 5.85 18.45
N GLY A 256 -16.05 5.05 17.70
CA GLY A 256 -15.90 3.62 17.94
C GLY A 256 -15.32 3.29 19.33
N GLN A 257 -14.39 4.10 19.85
CA GLN A 257 -13.90 3.96 21.22
C GLN A 257 -14.98 4.16 22.29
N ARG A 258 -15.96 5.03 22.05
CA ARG A 258 -17.08 5.26 22.98
C ARG A 258 -18.18 4.22 22.83
N SER A 259 -18.36 3.68 21.63
CA SER A 259 -19.44 2.76 21.30
C SER A 259 -19.11 1.29 21.58
N TYR A 260 -17.84 0.89 21.50
CA TYR A 260 -17.46 -0.50 21.75
C TYR A 260 -17.45 -0.82 23.25
N LEU A 261 -18.35 -1.70 23.68
CA LEU A 261 -18.52 -2.10 25.08
C LEU A 261 -17.91 -3.47 25.41
N GLY A 262 -17.43 -4.20 24.39
CA GLY A 262 -16.78 -5.50 24.56
C GLY A 262 -15.39 -5.38 25.19
N THR A 263 -14.81 -6.51 25.55
CA THR A 263 -13.43 -6.59 26.06
C THR A 263 -12.53 -7.28 25.04
N ILE A 264 -11.29 -6.83 24.91
CA ILE A 264 -10.29 -7.45 24.03
C ILE A 264 -9.10 -7.86 24.90
N VAL A 265 -8.84 -9.16 24.95
CA VAL A 265 -7.85 -9.74 25.84
C VAL A 265 -6.88 -10.62 25.04
N GLY A 266 -5.60 -10.50 25.33
CA GLY A 266 -4.58 -11.45 24.91
C GLY A 266 -3.89 -12.05 26.12
N SER A 267 -3.58 -13.34 26.09
CA SER A 267 -2.66 -13.96 27.05
C SER A 267 -1.54 -14.67 26.31
N GLU A 268 -0.36 -14.71 26.93
CA GLU A 268 0.83 -15.33 26.36
C GLU A 268 1.75 -15.75 27.50
N VAL A 269 2.41 -16.90 27.35
CA VAL A 269 3.33 -17.45 28.36
C VAL A 269 4.65 -16.68 28.35
N SER A 270 5.07 -16.18 27.19
CA SER A 270 6.30 -15.40 27.03
C SER A 270 6.11 -13.94 27.48
N ASN A 271 6.64 -13.60 28.66
CA ASN A 271 6.68 -12.21 29.14
C ASN A 271 7.39 -11.25 28.17
N LYS A 272 8.43 -11.73 27.46
CA LYS A 272 9.13 -10.92 26.46
C LYS A 272 8.22 -10.56 25.28
N ALA A 273 7.28 -11.44 24.92
CA ALA A 273 6.33 -11.17 23.85
C ALA A 273 5.23 -10.20 24.30
N LEU A 274 4.76 -10.29 25.55
CA LEU A 274 3.78 -9.36 26.12
C LEU A 274 4.31 -7.93 26.31
N GLN A 275 5.61 -7.77 26.56
CA GLN A 275 6.25 -6.46 26.73
C GLN A 275 6.53 -5.73 25.40
N ALA A 276 6.51 -6.45 24.28
CA ALA A 276 6.88 -5.96 22.95
C ALA A 276 5.65 -5.53 22.15
#